data_AF-A0A923BEV7-F1
#
_entry.id   AF-A0A923BEV7-F1
#
_cell.length_a   1.000
_cell.length_b   1.000
_cell.length_c   1.000
_cell.angle_alpha   90.00
_cell.angle_beta   90.00
_cell.angle_gamma   90.00
#
_symmetry.space_group_name_H-M   'P 1'
#
loop_
_entity.id
_entity.type
_entity.pdbx_description
1 polymer ?
#
loop_
_entity_poly.entity_id
_entity_poly.type
_entity_poly.pdbx_seq_one_letter_code
_entity_poly.pdbx_strand_id
1 'polypeptide(L)'
;METCLADAALAPPPLAVDECRFGLWYHGDGRRRYGHLPEFIAIAPVHEAVHAIGRELLALRAADRVAQARMRMGELHAARDALIAHLHALAGRMGAAR
;
A
#
# COMPACT_ATOMS: atom_id res chain seq x y z
N MET A 1 3.45 -12.50 -1.62
CA MET A 1 3.23 -11.22 -0.89
C MET A 1 2.66 -11.45 0.52
N GLU A 2 2.40 -12.70 0.91
CA GLU A 2 1.91 -13.10 2.24
C GLU A 2 3.05 -13.53 3.20
N THR A 3 4.30 -13.47 2.75
CA THR A 3 5.45 -14.08 3.43
C THR A 3 6.02 -13.23 4.58
N CYS A 4 5.82 -11.92 4.60
CA CYS A 4 6.31 -11.05 5.68
C CYS A 4 5.54 -11.17 7.00
N LEU A 5 4.38 -11.82 7.00
CA LEU A 5 3.57 -12.01 8.22
C LEU A 5 3.77 -13.39 8.84
N ALA A 6 4.37 -14.31 8.08
CA ALA A 6 4.67 -15.67 8.49
C ALA A 6 6.17 -15.89 8.78
N ASP A 7 7.06 -15.13 8.15
CA ASP A 7 8.51 -15.31 8.27
C ASP A 7 9.16 -14.09 8.93
N ALA A 8 9.81 -14.31 10.07
CA ALA A 8 10.52 -13.29 10.83
C ALA A 8 11.77 -12.74 10.11
N ALA A 9 12.11 -13.28 8.93
CA ALA A 9 13.35 -12.98 8.21
C ALA A 9 13.31 -11.71 7.33
N LEU A 10 12.13 -11.17 6.97
CA LEU A 10 12.05 -9.90 6.27
C LEU A 10 11.51 -8.80 7.18
N ALA A 11 12.37 -7.81 7.45
CA ALA A 11 11.95 -6.56 8.06
C ALA A 11 10.77 -5.97 7.28
N PRO A 12 9.72 -5.46 7.95
CA PRO A 12 8.62 -4.81 7.26
C PRO A 12 9.16 -3.63 6.44
N PRO A 13 8.54 -3.32 5.28
CA PRO A 13 8.88 -2.10 4.56
C PRO A 13 8.72 -0.87 5.47
N PRO A 14 9.37 0.27 5.15
CA PRO A 14 9.22 1.50 5.91
C PRO A 14 7.74 1.78 6.18
N LEU A 15 7.43 2.06 7.45
CA LEU A 15 6.05 2.22 7.90
C LEU A 15 5.50 3.62 7.63
N ALA A 16 6.40 4.59 7.44
CA ALA A 16 6.08 5.91 6.93
C ALA A 16 5.70 5.80 5.44
N VAL A 17 4.59 6.46 5.08
CA VAL A 17 3.97 6.37 3.76
C VAL A 17 4.84 7.02 2.67
N ASP A 18 5.59 8.03 3.03
CA ASP A 18 6.48 8.82 2.18
C ASP A 18 7.88 8.24 2.02
N GLU A 19 8.30 7.36 2.95
CA GLU A 19 9.62 6.71 2.91
C GLU A 19 9.63 5.40 2.12
N CYS A 20 8.46 4.87 1.77
CA CYS A 20 8.38 3.64 0.99
C CYS A 20 8.73 3.93 -0.49
N ARG A 21 9.31 2.93 -1.17
CA ARG A 21 9.71 3.06 -2.59
C ARG A 21 8.55 3.54 -3.48
N PHE A 22 7.33 3.09 -3.17
CA PHE A 22 6.14 3.54 -3.89
C PHE A 22 5.81 5.01 -3.61
N GLY A 23 5.85 5.45 -2.35
CA GLY A 23 5.64 6.85 -1.95
C GLY A 23 6.64 7.80 -2.60
N LEU A 24 7.92 7.42 -2.64
CA LEU A 24 8.96 8.18 -3.34
C LEU A 24 8.65 8.35 -4.84
N TRP A 25 8.20 7.29 -5.51
CA TRP A 25 7.75 7.40 -6.90
C TRP A 25 6.48 8.24 -7.03
N TYR A 26 5.50 8.03 -6.15
CA TYR A 26 4.21 8.70 -6.17
C TYR A 26 4.39 10.21 -6.08
N HIS A 27 5.16 10.70 -5.10
CA HIS A 27 5.40 12.13 -4.93
C HIS A 27 6.42 12.72 -5.91
N GLY A 28 7.30 11.90 -6.47
CA GLY A 28 8.30 12.30 -7.45
C GLY A 28 7.81 12.17 -8.90
N ASP A 29 8.42 11.23 -9.62
CA ASP A 29 8.21 11.06 -11.06
C ASP A 29 6.78 10.69 -11.44
N GLY A 30 6.08 9.91 -10.59
CA GLY A 30 4.67 9.58 -10.77
C GLY A 30 3.81 10.83 -10.83
N ARG A 31 3.92 11.72 -9.83
CA ARG A 31 3.18 12.98 -9.80
C ARG A 31 3.53 13.89 -10.97
N ARG A 32 4.81 13.98 -11.34
CA ARG A 32 5.24 14.81 -12.48
C ARG A 32 4.60 14.37 -13.81
N ARG A 33 4.46 13.06 -14.02
CA ARG A 33 3.96 12.50 -15.29
C ARG A 33 2.44 12.33 -15.30
N TYR A 34 1.87 11.92 -14.18
CA TYR A 34 0.50 11.42 -14.10
C TYR A 34 -0.37 12.16 -13.09
N GLY A 35 0.17 13.16 -12.37
CA GLY A 35 -0.56 13.87 -11.31
C GLY A 35 -1.82 14.61 -11.76
N HIS A 36 -2.02 14.79 -13.06
CA HIS A 36 -3.24 15.35 -13.66
C HIS A 36 -4.32 14.30 -13.94
N LEU A 37 -4.02 13.01 -13.83
CA LEU A 37 -4.95 11.92 -14.09
C LEU A 37 -5.74 11.56 -12.83
N PRO A 38 -7.08 11.47 -12.91
CA PRO A 38 -7.90 11.11 -11.75
C PRO A 38 -7.56 9.70 -11.23
N GLU A 39 -7.19 8.76 -12.11
CA GLU A 39 -6.76 7.41 -11.73
C GLU A 39 -5.48 7.44 -10.87
N PHE A 40 -4.59 8.40 -11.11
CA PHE A 40 -3.38 8.57 -10.29
C PHE A 40 -3.70 9.17 -8.92
N ILE A 41 -4.57 10.19 -8.88
CA ILE A 41 -4.97 10.85 -7.63
C ILE A 41 -5.67 9.84 -6.69
N ALA A 42 -6.50 8.95 -7.25
CA ALA A 42 -7.22 7.94 -6.48
C ALA A 42 -6.32 6.91 -5.76
N ILE A 43 -5.03 6.82 -6.10
CA ILE A 43 -4.10 5.88 -5.46
C ILE A 43 -3.70 6.33 -4.04
N ALA A 44 -3.62 7.63 -3.77
CA ALA A 44 -3.17 8.14 -2.46
C ALA A 44 -3.93 7.55 -1.27
N PRO A 45 -5.28 7.61 -1.20
CA PRO A 45 -6.01 7.15 -0.01
C PRO A 45 -5.85 5.64 0.26
N VAL A 46 -5.79 4.80 -0.79
CA VAL A 46 -5.60 3.35 -0.61
C VAL A 46 -4.18 3.01 -0.21
N HIS A 47 -3.19 3.78 -0.68
CA HIS A 47 -1.79 3.65 -0.25
C HIS A 47 -1.61 4.03 1.23
N GLU A 48 -2.21 5.15 1.67
CA GLU A 48 -2.22 5.55 3.07
C GLU A 48 -2.88 4.50 3.97
N ALA A 49 -3.99 3.90 3.52
CA ALA A 49 -4.68 2.84 4.25
C ALA A 49 -3.80 1.60 4.46
N VAL A 50 -3.06 1.16 3.44
CA VAL A 50 -2.11 0.03 3.55
C VAL A 50 -1.08 0.30 4.66
N HIS A 51 -0.51 1.51 4.71
CA HIS A 51 0.46 1.88 5.73
C HIS A 51 -0.17 2.01 7.13
N ALA A 52 -1.37 2.59 7.24
CA ALA A 52 -2.08 2.72 8.50
C ALA A 52 -2.39 1.35 9.12
N ILE A 53 -3.01 0.45 8.34
CA ILE A 53 -3.32 -0.91 8.78
C ILE A 53 -2.03 -1.66 9.14
N GLY A 54 -0.97 -1.54 8.32
CA GLY A 54 0.33 -2.15 8.59
C GLY A 54 0.91 -1.73 9.96
N ARG A 55 0.86 -0.43 10.30
CA ARG A 55 1.31 0.08 11.60
C ARG A 55 0.50 -0.50 12.75
N GLU A 56 -0.82 -0.56 12.61
CA GLU A 56 -1.71 -1.07 13.65
C GLU A 56 -1.49 -2.57 13.90
N LEU A 57 -1.27 -3.35 12.83
CA LEU A 57 -0.96 -4.78 12.93
C LEU A 57 0.37 -5.03 13.66
N LEU A 58 1.39 -4.22 13.37
CA LEU A 58 2.68 -4.30 14.07
C LEU A 58 2.56 -3.89 15.54
N ALA A 59 1.78 -2.85 15.84
CA ALA A 59 1.50 -2.46 17.23
C ALA A 59 0.78 -3.57 18.00
N LEU A 60 -0.20 -4.24 17.39
CA LEU A 60 -0.89 -5.39 17.99
C LEU A 60 0.06 -6.56 18.24
N ARG A 61 0.97 -6.86 17.29
CA ARG A 61 1.99 -7.90 17.45
C ARG A 61 2.98 -7.56 18.57
N ALA A 62 3.45 -6.32 18.64
CA ALA A 62 4.34 -5.84 19.70
C ALA A 62 3.69 -5.90 21.10
N ALA A 63 2.37 -5.81 21.18
CA ALA A 63 1.58 -5.96 22.40
C ALA A 63 1.13 -7.41 22.69
N ASP A 64 1.70 -8.41 21.99
CA ASP A 64 1.35 -9.84 22.08
C ASP A 64 -0.12 -10.17 21.76
N ARG A 65 -0.83 -9.25 21.06
CA ARG A 65 -2.23 -9.40 20.64
C ARG A 65 -2.34 -10.06 19.27
N VAL A 66 -1.68 -11.19 19.09
CA VAL A 66 -1.53 -11.86 17.78
C VAL A 66 -2.87 -12.25 17.16
N ALA A 67 -3.83 -12.70 17.97
CA ALA A 67 -5.17 -13.03 17.48
C ALA A 67 -5.89 -11.82 16.88
N GLN A 68 -5.77 -10.65 17.54
CA GLN A 68 -6.37 -9.40 17.04
C GLN A 68 -5.73 -8.94 15.74
N ALA A 69 -4.40 -9.03 15.64
CA ALA A 69 -3.69 -8.75 14.40
C ALA A 69 -4.18 -9.67 13.27
N ARG A 70 -4.36 -10.97 13.55
CA ARG A 70 -4.82 -11.94 12.55
C ARG A 70 -6.21 -11.64 12.01
N MET A 71 -7.16 -11.20 12.86
CA MET A 71 -8.51 -10.83 12.43
C MET A 71 -8.52 -9.67 11.43
N ARG A 72 -7.54 -8.76 11.54
CA ARG A 72 -7.44 -7.57 10.69
C ARG A 72 -6.65 -7.78 9.40
N MET A 73 -6.15 -8.99 9.16
CA MET A 73 -5.40 -9.28 7.94
C MET A 73 -6.24 -9.14 6.67
N GLY A 74 -7.54 -9.42 6.76
CA GLY A 74 -8.47 -9.19 5.66
C GLY A 74 -8.53 -7.72 5.22
N GLU A 75 -8.43 -6.78 6.15
CA GLU A 75 -8.42 -5.34 5.83
C GLU A 75 -7.16 -4.96 5.04
N LEU A 76 -5.99 -5.46 5.44
CA LEU A 76 -4.75 -5.22 4.73
C LEU A 76 -4.79 -5.80 3.31
N HIS A 77 -5.33 -7.01 3.15
CA HIS A 77 -5.48 -7.64 1.85
C HIS A 77 -6.44 -6.86 0.94
N ALA A 78 -7.58 -6.43 1.46
CA ALA A 78 -8.53 -5.61 0.71
C ALA A 78 -7.91 -4.27 0.26
N ALA A 79 -7.16 -3.60 1.15
CA ALA A 79 -6.48 -2.35 0.81
C ALA A 79 -5.39 -2.55 -0.26
N ARG A 80 -4.62 -3.65 -0.17
CA ARG A 80 -3.65 -4.04 -1.20
C ARG A 80 -4.32 -4.28 -2.54
N ASP A 81 -5.41 -5.03 -2.56
CA ASP A 81 -6.11 -5.38 -3.80
C ASP A 81 -6.71 -4.13 -4.47
N ALA A 82 -7.23 -3.19 -3.67
CA ALA A 82 -7.68 -1.88 -4.16
C ALA A 82 -6.52 -1.06 -4.74
N LEU A 83 -5.36 -1.01 -4.07
CA LEU A 83 -4.15 -0.34 -4.58
C LEU A 83 -3.73 -0.91 -5.95
N ILE A 84 -3.71 -2.24 -6.09
CA ILE A 84 -3.36 -2.90 -7.36
C ILE A 84 -4.39 -2.56 -8.45
N ALA A 85 -5.69 -2.55 -8.12
CA ALA A 85 -6.73 -2.18 -9.07
C ALA A 85 -6.57 -0.75 -9.60
N HIS A 86 -6.24 0.22 -8.74
CA HIS A 86 -5.95 1.59 -9.19
C HIS A 86 -4.71 1.69 -10.09
N LEU A 87 -3.66 0.90 -9.82
CA LEU A 87 -2.48 0.85 -10.68
C LEU A 87 -2.80 0.26 -12.05
N HIS A 88 -3.65 -0.77 -12.12
CA HIS A 88 -4.12 -1.30 -13.40
C HIS A 88 -4.97 -0.28 -14.16
N ALA A 89 -5.84 0.48 -13.47
CA ALA A 89 -6.62 1.54 -14.11
C ALA A 89 -5.72 2.63 -14.72
N LEU A 90 -4.70 3.07 -13.97
CA LEU A 90 -3.71 4.02 -14.48
C LEU A 90 -2.95 3.48 -15.69
N ALA A 91 -2.49 2.23 -15.63
CA ALA A 91 -1.79 1.58 -16.75
C ALA A 91 -2.70 1.45 -18.00
N GLY A 92 -3.98 1.11 -17.80
CA GLY A 92 -4.98 1.10 -18.87
C GLY A 92 -5.18 2.46 -19.51
N ARG A 93 -5.26 3.53 -18.70
CA ARG A 93 -5.37 4.92 -19.17
C ARG A 93 -4.17 5.35 -20.01
N MET A 94 -2.97 4.89 -19.65
CA MET A 94 -1.72 5.13 -20.40
C MET A 94 -1.69 4.36 -21.73
N GLY A 95 -2.22 3.14 -21.76
CA GLY A 95 -2.32 2.32 -22.97
C GLY A 95 -3.35 2.84 -23.97
N ALA A 96 -4.48 3.37 -23.49
CA ALA A 96 -5.53 3.96 -24.33
C ALA A 96 -5.21 5.37 -24.86
N ALA A 97 -4.14 6.00 -24.37
CA ALA A 97 -3.67 7.31 -24.80
C ALA A 97 -2.58 7.27 -25.91
N ARG A 98 -2.27 6.07 -26.41
CA ARG A 98 -1.36 5.82 -27.54
C ARG A 98 -2.18 5.51 -28.79
#